data_AF-A0A2J4PUV7-F1
#
_entry.id   AF-A0A2J4PUV7-F1
#
_cell.length_a   1.000
_cell.length_b   1.000
_cell.length_c   1.000
_cell.angle_alpha   90.00
_cell.angle_beta   90.00
_cell.angle_gamma   90.00
#
_symmetry.space_group_name_H-M   'P 1'
#
loop_
_entity.id
_entity.type
_entity.pdbx_description
1 polymer ?
#
loop_
_entity_poly.entity_id
_entity_poly.type
_entity_poly.pdbx_seq_one_letter_code
_entity_poly.pdbx_strand_id
1 'polypeptide(L)'
;GEDNPLRYPARQTLEASQAVARLNQVNPRQVIFARQNPAVIDKGVFHNDVIAVSNQQVLFCHEQAFVDQPQLLQQLAQQVSGFTPLVVPASQVSVEEAVGTYLFNSQLLSKEEGGMRLILPLEAQEHSGVWRYLNRLVEGDNPIDELQVYDLRESMANGGGPACLRLRVVLTEDERQAVNPAVMMNDTLFATLNDWVDRYYRDRLTQVDLADPQLLREGREALDRLTQILRLGSVYPFQQ
;
A
#
# COMPACT_ATOMS: atom_id res chain seq x y z
N GLY A 1 -12.32 -16.89 -19.32
CA GLY A 1 -13.41 -16.25 -20.09
C GLY A 1 -12.83 -15.02 -20.76
N GLU A 2 -13.41 -14.58 -21.87
CA GLU A 2 -12.89 -13.51 -22.74
C GLU A 2 -12.61 -12.18 -22.03
N ASP A 3 -13.09 -12.00 -20.79
CA ASP A 3 -12.89 -10.78 -20.01
C ASP A 3 -11.80 -10.86 -18.91
N ASN A 4 -11.08 -11.98 -18.77
CA ASN A 4 -9.98 -12.10 -17.79
C ASN A 4 -8.64 -11.64 -18.37
N PRO A 5 -7.68 -11.20 -17.54
CA PRO A 5 -6.34 -10.90 -18.03
C PRO A 5 -5.73 -12.14 -18.70
N LEU A 6 -5.02 -11.91 -19.81
CA LEU A 6 -4.52 -12.94 -20.71
C LEU A 6 -3.05 -13.30 -20.45
N ARG A 7 -2.28 -12.38 -19.88
CA ARG A 7 -0.82 -12.49 -19.66
C ARG A 7 -0.49 -12.70 -18.19
N TYR A 8 -1.05 -11.89 -17.29
CA TYR A 8 -0.80 -11.98 -15.85
C TYR A 8 -2.04 -12.47 -15.10
N PRO A 9 -1.89 -13.31 -14.07
CA PRO A 9 -3.04 -13.88 -13.37
C PRO A 9 -3.77 -12.81 -12.53
N ALA A 10 -5.11 -12.84 -12.56
CA ALA A 10 -5.91 -12.14 -11.56
C ALA A 10 -5.83 -12.87 -10.22
N ARG A 11 -5.11 -12.28 -9.25
CA ARG A 11 -4.86 -12.92 -7.94
C ARG A 11 -6.07 -12.90 -7.01
N GLN A 12 -6.91 -11.87 -7.12
CA GLN A 12 -8.12 -11.69 -6.32
C GLN A 12 -9.35 -12.18 -7.09
N THR A 13 -10.21 -12.96 -6.45
CA THR A 13 -11.51 -13.37 -7.00
C THR A 13 -12.66 -12.64 -6.30
N LEU A 14 -13.79 -12.48 -6.99
CA LEU A 14 -14.99 -11.87 -6.41
C LEU A 14 -15.50 -12.69 -5.23
N GLU A 15 -15.46 -14.01 -5.34
CA GLU A 15 -15.91 -14.95 -4.31
C GLU A 15 -15.12 -14.77 -3.01
N ALA A 16 -13.80 -14.59 -3.13
CA ALA A 16 -12.92 -14.30 -1.99
C ALA A 16 -13.26 -12.96 -1.36
N SER A 17 -13.43 -11.89 -2.16
CA SER A 17 -13.80 -10.56 -1.66
C SER A 17 -15.14 -10.58 -0.93
N GLN A 18 -16.15 -11.27 -1.47
CA GLN A 18 -17.44 -11.44 -0.82
C GLN A 18 -17.35 -12.27 0.47
N ALA A 19 -16.50 -13.30 0.50
CA ALA A 19 -16.26 -14.08 1.72
C ALA A 19 -15.62 -13.23 2.81
N VAL A 20 -14.62 -12.40 2.49
CA VAL A 20 -14.00 -11.47 3.44
C VAL A 20 -15.00 -10.44 3.95
N ALA A 21 -15.85 -9.86 3.08
CA ALA A 21 -16.89 -8.93 3.51
C ALA A 21 -17.84 -9.54 4.55
N ARG A 22 -18.20 -10.83 4.39
CA ARG A 22 -19.01 -11.57 5.37
C ARG A 22 -18.24 -11.84 6.67
N LEU A 23 -16.99 -12.31 6.60
CA LEU A 23 -16.15 -12.59 7.76
C LEU A 23 -15.93 -11.32 8.62
N ASN A 24 -15.72 -10.18 7.95
CA ASN A 24 -15.54 -8.88 8.60
C ASN A 24 -16.86 -8.24 9.03
N GLN A 25 -18.01 -8.91 8.84
CA GLN A 25 -19.33 -8.45 9.25
C GLN A 25 -19.69 -7.06 8.71
N VAL A 26 -19.20 -6.72 7.51
CA VAL A 26 -19.43 -5.40 6.92
C VAL A 26 -20.92 -5.25 6.60
N ASN A 27 -21.50 -4.10 6.96
CA ASN A 27 -22.88 -3.79 6.61
C ASN A 27 -23.06 -3.88 5.08
N PRO A 28 -24.00 -4.70 4.56
CA PRO A 28 -24.20 -4.86 3.13
C PRO A 28 -24.51 -3.57 2.35
N ARG A 29 -24.97 -2.51 3.03
CA ARG A 29 -25.21 -1.18 2.44
C ARG A 29 -23.94 -0.32 2.32
N GLN A 30 -22.82 -0.77 2.86
CA GLN A 30 -21.53 -0.07 2.88
C GLN A 30 -20.46 -0.82 2.06
N VAL A 31 -20.87 -1.68 1.12
CA VAL A 31 -19.97 -2.49 0.31
C VAL A 31 -20.25 -2.30 -1.18
N ILE A 32 -19.19 -2.07 -1.95
CA ILE A 32 -19.22 -2.08 -3.41
C ILE A 32 -18.11 -3.04 -3.88
N PHE A 33 -18.45 -3.93 -4.81
CA PHE A 33 -17.46 -4.78 -5.47
C PHE A 33 -17.25 -4.25 -6.89
N ALA A 34 -16.04 -3.77 -7.17
CA ALA A 34 -15.64 -3.29 -8.48
C ALA A 34 -14.59 -4.23 -9.09
N ARG A 35 -14.66 -4.43 -10.39
CA ARG A 35 -13.70 -5.25 -11.12
C ARG A 35 -12.58 -4.37 -11.66
N GLN A 36 -11.34 -4.78 -11.43
CA GLN A 36 -10.17 -4.16 -12.06
C GLN A 36 -10.23 -4.37 -13.58
N ASN A 37 -9.81 -3.36 -14.35
CA ASN A 37 -9.66 -3.50 -15.79
C ASN A 37 -8.63 -4.59 -16.13
N PRO A 38 -9.00 -5.68 -16.83
CA PRO A 38 -8.08 -6.78 -17.14
C PRO A 38 -6.86 -6.31 -17.96
N ALA A 39 -7.03 -5.28 -18.80
CA ALA A 39 -5.94 -4.75 -19.62
C ALA A 39 -4.82 -4.11 -18.78
N VAL A 40 -5.12 -3.53 -17.62
CA VAL A 40 -4.07 -2.97 -16.74
C VAL A 40 -3.38 -4.06 -15.91
N ILE A 41 -4.09 -5.15 -15.57
CA ILE A 41 -3.48 -6.31 -14.93
C ILE A 41 -2.40 -6.90 -15.84
N ASP A 42 -2.69 -7.04 -17.14
CA ASP A 42 -1.74 -7.51 -18.15
C ASP A 42 -0.54 -6.58 -18.38
N LYS A 43 -0.59 -5.35 -17.84
CA LYS A 43 0.50 -4.38 -17.83
C LYS A 43 1.27 -4.32 -16.50
N GLY A 44 0.96 -5.19 -15.54
CA GLY A 44 1.68 -5.29 -14.28
C GLY A 44 0.92 -4.74 -13.06
N VAL A 45 -0.34 -4.34 -13.20
CA VAL A 45 -1.22 -3.99 -12.07
C VAL A 45 -1.73 -5.27 -11.41
N PHE A 46 -0.86 -5.96 -10.66
CA PHE A 46 -1.21 -7.23 -10.00
C PHE A 46 -2.11 -7.03 -8.76
N HIS A 47 -2.15 -5.82 -8.19
CA HIS A 47 -3.05 -5.41 -7.10
C HIS A 47 -3.60 -4.00 -7.37
N ASN A 48 -4.78 -3.70 -6.80
CA ASN A 48 -5.45 -2.40 -7.00
C ASN A 48 -4.62 -1.21 -6.50
N ASP A 49 -3.84 -1.39 -5.44
CA ASP A 49 -2.97 -0.36 -4.89
C ASP A 49 -1.75 -0.03 -5.78
N VAL A 50 -1.65 -0.63 -6.97
CA VAL A 50 -0.69 -0.22 -8.02
C VAL A 50 -1.34 0.77 -9.01
N ILE A 51 -2.66 0.96 -8.98
CA ILE A 51 -3.39 1.81 -9.95
C ILE A 51 -4.45 2.74 -9.33
N ALA A 52 -4.78 2.55 -8.05
CA ALA A 52 -5.71 3.39 -7.31
C ALA A 52 -5.45 3.36 -5.79
N VAL A 53 -5.64 4.52 -5.14
CA VAL A 53 -5.60 4.67 -3.69
C VAL A 53 -6.74 5.57 -3.22
N SER A 54 -7.33 5.24 -2.08
CA SER A 54 -8.40 6.04 -1.46
C SER A 54 -7.98 6.56 -0.09
N ASN A 55 -8.52 7.70 0.31
CA ASN A 55 -8.48 8.20 1.68
C ASN A 55 -9.65 9.15 1.90
N GLN A 56 -10.38 8.98 3.01
CA GLN A 56 -11.59 9.77 3.30
C GLN A 56 -12.55 9.80 2.08
N GLN A 57 -12.89 10.99 1.60
CA GLN A 57 -13.75 11.22 0.44
C GLN A 57 -13.03 11.12 -0.92
N VAL A 58 -11.70 10.96 -0.94
CA VAL A 58 -10.89 10.98 -2.16
C VAL A 58 -10.63 9.57 -2.68
N LEU A 59 -10.81 9.40 -3.99
CA LEU A 59 -10.28 8.26 -4.75
C LEU A 59 -9.31 8.80 -5.81
N PHE A 60 -8.02 8.58 -5.61
CA PHE A 60 -6.96 8.90 -6.58
C PHE A 60 -6.65 7.65 -7.42
N CYS A 61 -7.00 7.67 -8.69
CA CYS A 61 -6.87 6.50 -9.57
C CYS A 61 -6.50 6.87 -11.01
N HIS A 62 -5.95 5.91 -11.74
CA HIS A 62 -5.78 6.04 -13.18
C HIS A 62 -7.14 5.96 -13.91
N GLU A 63 -7.29 6.62 -15.06
CA GLU A 63 -8.55 6.58 -15.84
C GLU A 63 -8.94 5.19 -16.35
N GLN A 64 -7.94 4.30 -16.45
CA GLN A 64 -8.11 2.92 -16.91
C GLN A 64 -8.17 1.91 -15.75
N ALA A 65 -8.28 2.34 -14.49
CA ALA A 65 -8.19 1.45 -13.34
C ALA A 65 -9.30 0.38 -13.36
N PHE A 66 -10.56 0.77 -13.50
CA PHE A 66 -11.70 -0.13 -13.30
C PHE A 66 -12.45 -0.44 -14.60
N VAL A 67 -13.09 -1.62 -14.65
CA VAL A 67 -14.14 -1.88 -15.64
C VAL A 67 -15.31 -0.95 -15.35
N ASP A 68 -15.88 -0.33 -16.37
CA ASP A 68 -16.98 0.64 -16.28
C ASP A 68 -16.75 1.74 -15.22
N GLN A 69 -15.51 2.25 -15.17
CA GLN A 69 -15.09 3.28 -14.21
C GLN A 69 -16.06 4.47 -14.08
N PRO A 70 -16.65 5.04 -15.16
CA PRO A 70 -17.66 6.09 -15.02
C PRO A 70 -18.87 5.69 -14.16
N GLN A 71 -19.35 4.45 -14.28
CA GLN A 71 -20.47 3.95 -13.49
C GLN A 71 -20.06 3.77 -12.02
N LEU A 72 -18.86 3.24 -11.77
CA LEU A 72 -18.31 3.11 -10.40
C LEU A 72 -18.21 4.48 -9.72
N LEU A 73 -17.63 5.47 -10.40
CA LEU A 73 -17.47 6.82 -9.85
C LEU A 73 -18.83 7.49 -9.58
N GLN A 74 -19.82 7.27 -10.46
CA GLN A 74 -21.19 7.76 -10.23
C GLN A 74 -21.83 7.10 -9.01
N GLN A 75 -21.69 5.78 -8.85
CA GLN A 75 -22.20 5.06 -7.69
C GLN A 75 -21.56 5.56 -6.38
N LEU A 76 -20.24 5.77 -6.38
CA LEU A 76 -19.52 6.32 -5.23
C LEU A 76 -20.00 7.74 -4.90
N ALA A 77 -20.19 8.60 -5.91
CA ALA A 77 -20.71 9.96 -5.71
C ALA A 77 -22.11 10.00 -5.09
N GLN A 78 -22.94 8.98 -5.32
CA GLN A 78 -24.28 8.87 -4.73
C GLN A 78 -24.26 8.37 -3.29
N GLN A 79 -23.23 7.60 -2.89
CA GLN A 79 -23.18 6.91 -1.59
C GLN A 79 -22.22 7.57 -0.60
N VAL A 80 -21.23 8.33 -1.08
CA VAL A 80 -20.19 8.97 -0.27
C VAL A 80 -20.36 10.49 -0.35
N SER A 81 -20.75 11.10 0.77
CA SER A 81 -20.88 12.56 0.84
C SER A 81 -19.53 13.24 0.59
N GLY A 82 -19.52 14.25 -0.27
CA GLY A 82 -18.30 14.99 -0.63
C GLY A 82 -17.30 14.20 -1.48
N PHE A 83 -17.70 13.07 -2.09
CA PHE A 83 -16.82 12.25 -2.92
C PHE A 83 -16.07 13.08 -3.97
N THR A 84 -14.74 12.95 -3.98
CA THR A 84 -13.82 13.71 -4.83
C THR A 84 -12.93 12.74 -5.61
N PRO A 85 -13.31 12.37 -6.86
CA PRO A 85 -12.47 11.53 -7.70
C PRO A 85 -11.32 12.34 -8.31
N LEU A 86 -10.09 11.87 -8.13
CA LEU A 86 -8.90 12.41 -8.78
C LEU A 86 -8.41 11.39 -9.81
N VAL A 87 -8.83 11.59 -11.06
CA VAL A 87 -8.58 10.65 -12.15
C VAL A 87 -7.41 11.10 -12.99
N VAL A 88 -6.36 10.27 -13.07
CA VAL A 88 -5.17 10.54 -13.88
C VAL A 88 -5.40 10.07 -15.31
N PRO A 89 -5.40 10.97 -16.31
CA PRO A 89 -5.57 10.56 -17.70
C PRO A 89 -4.28 9.91 -18.25
N ALA A 90 -4.44 8.91 -19.10
CA ALA A 90 -3.34 8.19 -19.76
C ALA A 90 -2.49 9.11 -20.66
N SER A 91 -3.06 10.25 -21.08
CA SER A 91 -2.34 11.29 -21.82
C SER A 91 -1.35 12.08 -20.96
N GLN A 92 -1.43 12.00 -19.63
CA GLN A 92 -0.48 12.64 -18.71
C GLN A 92 0.45 11.63 -18.03
N VAL A 93 -0.08 10.46 -17.66
CA VAL A 93 0.70 9.35 -17.10
C VAL A 93 0.09 8.06 -17.65
N SER A 94 0.84 7.32 -18.47
CA SER A 94 0.44 6.00 -18.97
C SER A 94 0.41 4.95 -17.86
N VAL A 95 -0.24 3.81 -18.11
CA VAL A 95 -0.27 2.68 -17.16
C VAL A 95 1.14 2.16 -16.90
N GLU A 96 1.98 2.09 -17.94
CA GLU A 96 3.36 1.66 -17.85
C GLU A 96 4.19 2.59 -16.95
N GLU A 97 4.01 3.91 -17.07
CA GLU A 97 4.66 4.88 -16.18
C GLU A 97 4.12 4.76 -14.74
N ALA A 98 2.81 4.57 -14.56
CA ALA A 98 2.21 4.37 -13.23
C ALA A 98 2.78 3.11 -12.54
N VAL A 99 2.92 2.00 -13.27
CA VAL A 99 3.53 0.76 -12.78
C VAL A 99 5.03 0.93 -12.54
N GLY A 100 5.76 1.61 -13.43
CA GLY A 100 7.21 1.79 -13.30
C GLY A 100 7.62 2.73 -12.17
N THR A 101 6.73 3.66 -11.77
CA THR A 101 7.01 4.66 -10.73
C THR A 101 6.29 4.39 -9.41
N TYR A 102 5.36 3.43 -9.37
CA TYR A 102 4.53 3.14 -8.20
C TYR A 102 3.74 4.36 -7.70
N LEU A 103 3.37 5.28 -8.60
CA LEU A 103 2.60 6.50 -8.31
C LEU A 103 1.38 6.24 -7.41
N PHE A 104 0.59 5.21 -7.73
CA PHE A 104 -0.62 4.87 -6.96
C PHE A 104 -0.37 3.94 -5.78
N ASN A 105 0.84 3.37 -5.67
CA ASN A 105 1.28 2.68 -4.47
C ASN A 105 1.79 3.67 -3.41
N SER A 106 1.29 4.90 -3.46
CA SER A 106 1.49 5.95 -2.48
C SER A 106 0.58 5.76 -1.26
N GLN A 107 0.95 6.39 -0.17
CA GLN A 107 0.00 6.61 0.93
C GLN A 107 -0.63 7.99 0.76
N LEU A 108 -1.96 8.04 0.80
CA LEU A 108 -2.70 9.30 0.87
C LEU A 108 -3.14 9.51 2.33
N LEU A 109 -2.53 10.49 3.00
CA LEU A 109 -2.71 10.74 4.44
C LEU A 109 -3.45 12.05 4.67
N SER A 110 -4.41 12.06 5.58
CA SER A 110 -5.04 13.30 6.05
C SER A 110 -4.12 14.02 7.03
N LYS A 111 -4.01 15.35 6.89
CA LYS A 111 -3.28 16.19 7.86
C LYS A 111 -4.25 16.76 8.91
N GLU A 112 -3.76 17.00 10.12
CA GLU A 112 -4.58 17.58 11.22
C GLU A 112 -5.12 18.97 10.86
N GLU A 113 -4.33 19.77 10.16
CA GLU A 113 -4.68 21.13 9.72
C GLU A 113 -5.62 21.17 8.50
N GLY A 114 -6.00 20.01 7.96
CA GLY A 114 -6.73 19.87 6.70
C GLY A 114 -5.81 19.57 5.50
N GLY A 115 -6.42 19.21 4.37
CA GLY A 115 -5.67 18.74 3.19
C GLY A 115 -5.11 17.33 3.36
N MET A 116 -4.30 16.91 2.39
CA MET A 116 -3.77 15.55 2.28
C MET A 116 -2.35 15.55 1.73
N ARG A 117 -1.52 14.67 2.29
CA ARG A 117 -0.15 14.41 1.85
C ARG A 117 -0.09 13.10 1.07
N LEU A 118 0.62 13.11 -0.06
CA LEU A 118 1.03 11.90 -0.78
C LEU A 118 2.44 11.48 -0.36
N ILE A 119 2.55 10.28 0.20
CA ILE A 119 3.83 9.59 0.47
C ILE A 119 4.19 8.75 -0.76
N LEU A 120 5.30 9.09 -1.41
CA LEU A 120 5.72 8.54 -2.70
C LEU A 120 7.09 7.87 -2.63
N PRO A 121 7.37 6.88 -3.49
CA PRO A 121 8.72 6.35 -3.66
C PRO A 121 9.57 7.30 -4.52
N LEU A 122 10.90 7.20 -4.41
CA LEU A 122 11.87 8.03 -5.14
C LEU A 122 11.68 7.97 -6.67
N GLU A 123 11.30 6.82 -7.20
CA GLU A 123 11.07 6.58 -8.64
C GLU A 123 10.01 7.51 -9.23
N ALA A 124 8.99 7.90 -8.43
CA ALA A 124 7.98 8.88 -8.85
C ALA A 124 8.55 10.29 -9.01
N GLN A 125 9.59 10.64 -8.24
CA GLN A 125 10.29 11.92 -8.35
C GLN A 125 11.31 11.92 -9.50
N GLU A 126 12.03 10.81 -9.69
CA GLU A 126 13.04 10.68 -10.76
C GLU A 126 12.41 10.65 -12.16
N HIS A 127 11.17 10.17 -12.27
CA HIS A 127 10.45 10.15 -13.54
C HIS A 127 9.83 11.51 -13.88
N SER A 128 10.48 12.27 -14.77
CA SER A 128 10.09 13.66 -15.11
C SER A 128 8.62 13.87 -15.51
N GLY A 129 7.99 12.93 -16.23
CA GLY A 129 6.57 13.00 -16.60
C GLY A 129 5.63 12.96 -15.39
N VAL A 130 5.72 11.87 -14.61
CA VAL A 130 5.02 11.67 -13.34
C VAL A 130 5.29 12.78 -12.34
N TRP A 131 6.54 13.20 -12.15
CA TRP A 131 6.83 14.29 -11.21
C TRP A 131 6.18 15.61 -11.64
N ARG A 132 6.19 15.94 -12.94
CA ARG A 132 5.48 17.11 -13.46
C ARG A 132 3.97 17.02 -13.22
N TYR A 133 3.38 15.84 -13.43
CA TYR A 133 1.97 15.61 -13.12
C TYR A 133 1.67 15.87 -11.64
N LEU A 134 2.46 15.28 -10.74
CA LEU A 134 2.31 15.39 -9.29
C LEU A 134 2.44 16.84 -8.78
N ASN A 135 3.38 17.62 -9.31
CA ASN A 135 3.51 19.02 -8.93
C ASN A 135 2.28 19.84 -9.36
N ARG A 136 1.77 19.61 -10.59
CA ARG A 136 0.51 20.24 -11.03
C ARG A 136 -0.69 19.79 -10.20
N LEU A 137 -0.71 18.54 -9.74
CA LEU A 137 -1.74 18.03 -8.85
C LEU A 137 -1.75 18.80 -7.54
N VAL A 138 -0.58 19.04 -6.92
CA VAL A 138 -0.49 19.79 -5.65
C VAL A 138 -0.76 21.29 -5.80
N GLU A 139 -0.49 21.87 -6.97
CA GLU A 139 -0.86 23.26 -7.28
C GLU A 139 -2.36 23.43 -7.60
N GLY A 140 -3.09 22.33 -7.85
CA GLY A 140 -4.48 22.35 -8.25
C GLY A 140 -5.47 22.50 -7.08
N ASP A 141 -6.72 22.85 -7.39
CA ASP A 141 -7.81 22.92 -6.42
C ASP A 141 -8.35 21.54 -6.07
N ASN A 142 -7.66 20.85 -5.15
CA ASN A 142 -8.05 19.53 -4.65
C ASN A 142 -7.45 19.28 -3.26
N PRO A 143 -7.86 18.20 -2.56
CA PRO A 143 -7.38 17.95 -1.20
C PRO A 143 -5.88 17.63 -1.08
N ILE A 144 -5.18 17.25 -2.16
CA ILE A 144 -3.77 16.89 -2.11
C ILE A 144 -2.93 18.14 -2.27
N ASP A 145 -2.21 18.53 -1.21
CA ASP A 145 -1.46 19.78 -1.13
C ASP A 145 0.00 19.59 -0.67
N GLU A 146 0.46 18.35 -0.50
CA GLU A 146 1.83 18.04 -0.10
C GLU A 146 2.33 16.73 -0.74
N LEU A 147 3.56 16.76 -1.27
CA LEU A 147 4.28 15.56 -1.71
C LEU A 147 5.43 15.28 -0.74
N GLN A 148 5.54 14.05 -0.27
CA GLN A 148 6.67 13.60 0.54
C GLN A 148 7.27 12.33 -0.06
N VAL A 149 8.57 12.36 -0.35
CA VAL A 149 9.27 11.27 -1.05
C VAL A 149 10.16 10.52 -0.08
N TYR A 150 10.17 9.19 -0.19
CA TYR A 150 11.07 8.31 0.56
C TYR A 150 11.84 7.39 -0.39
N ASP A 151 13.09 7.12 -0.04
CA ASP A 151 13.92 6.10 -0.69
C ASP A 151 13.56 4.72 -0.12
N LEU A 152 12.95 3.88 -0.95
CA LEU A 152 12.52 2.52 -0.62
C LEU A 152 13.07 1.50 -1.63
N ARG A 153 14.24 1.79 -2.23
CA ARG A 153 14.79 1.03 -3.38
C ARG A 153 14.82 -0.49 -3.17
N GLU A 154 15.16 -0.98 -1.97
CA GLU A 154 15.19 -2.42 -1.66
C GLU A 154 13.80 -3.07 -1.78
N SER A 155 12.76 -2.39 -1.32
CA SER A 155 11.37 -2.86 -1.42
C SER A 155 10.83 -2.69 -2.84
N MET A 156 11.13 -1.55 -3.47
CA MET A 156 10.73 -1.24 -4.85
C MET A 156 11.31 -2.24 -5.86
N ALA A 157 12.55 -2.70 -5.66
CA ALA A 157 13.19 -3.73 -6.47
C ALA A 157 12.43 -5.06 -6.49
N ASN A 158 11.60 -5.33 -5.47
CA ASN A 158 10.71 -6.49 -5.39
C ASN A 158 9.22 -6.14 -5.58
N GLY A 159 8.91 -4.94 -6.07
CA GLY A 159 7.55 -4.51 -6.37
C GLY A 159 6.72 -4.09 -5.14
N GLY A 160 7.36 -3.53 -4.11
CA GLY A 160 6.68 -2.94 -2.95
C GLY A 160 7.00 -1.47 -2.77
N GLY A 161 6.04 -0.58 -2.98
CA GLY A 161 6.17 0.84 -2.66
C GLY A 161 5.66 1.19 -1.26
N PRO A 162 5.48 2.49 -0.94
CA PRO A 162 5.06 2.97 0.37
C PRO A 162 3.76 2.34 0.90
N ALA A 163 2.79 2.04 0.02
CA ALA A 163 1.53 1.42 0.37
C ALA A 163 1.65 -0.09 0.63
N CYS A 164 2.52 -0.80 -0.08
CA CYS A 164 2.72 -2.23 0.13
C CYS A 164 3.30 -2.56 1.52
N LEU A 165 4.05 -1.63 2.12
CA LEU A 165 4.73 -1.81 3.41
C LEU A 165 3.84 -1.53 4.64
N ARG A 166 2.54 -1.27 4.45
CA ARG A 166 1.62 -0.87 5.53
C ARG A 166 0.24 -1.49 5.44
N LEU A 167 -0.37 -1.69 6.60
CA LEU A 167 -1.78 -2.01 6.76
C LEU A 167 -2.49 -0.84 7.44
N ARG A 168 -3.59 -0.36 6.85
CA ARG A 168 -4.42 0.70 7.45
C ARG A 168 -5.47 0.08 8.38
N VAL A 169 -5.48 0.49 9.64
CA VAL A 169 -6.46 0.05 10.65
C VAL A 169 -7.04 1.29 11.30
N VAL A 170 -8.34 1.53 11.10
CA VAL A 170 -9.06 2.62 11.76
C VAL A 170 -9.49 2.13 13.14
N LEU A 171 -9.14 2.88 14.17
CA LEU A 171 -9.40 2.55 15.56
C LEU A 171 -10.00 3.76 16.28
N THR A 172 -10.96 3.51 17.16
CA THR A 172 -11.34 4.44 18.22
C THR A 172 -10.22 4.56 19.25
N GLU A 173 -10.32 5.54 20.17
CA GLU A 173 -9.31 5.70 21.22
C GLU A 173 -9.24 4.48 22.14
N ASP A 174 -10.38 3.91 22.55
CA ASP A 174 -10.41 2.71 23.39
C ASP A 174 -9.79 1.49 22.69
N GLU A 175 -10.09 1.29 21.40
CA GLU A 175 -9.49 0.21 20.61
C GLU A 175 -7.98 0.42 20.41
N ARG A 176 -7.55 1.67 20.21
CA ARG A 176 -6.14 2.04 20.11
C ARG A 176 -5.39 1.73 21.41
N GLN A 177 -5.99 1.99 22.57
CA GLN A 177 -5.42 1.65 23.87
C GLN A 177 -5.36 0.12 24.12
N ALA A 178 -6.23 -0.65 23.45
CA ALA A 178 -6.22 -2.11 23.53
C ALA A 178 -5.16 -2.78 22.63
N VAL A 179 -4.59 -2.06 21.65
CA VAL A 179 -3.45 -2.56 20.85
C VAL A 179 -2.26 -2.81 21.78
N ASN A 180 -1.46 -3.85 21.48
CA ASN A 180 -0.21 -4.08 22.21
C ASN A 180 0.67 -2.82 22.15
N PRO A 181 0.91 -2.13 23.28
CA PRO A 181 1.63 -0.86 23.25
C PRO A 181 3.09 -1.00 22.80
N ALA A 182 3.66 -2.21 22.87
CA ALA A 182 5.04 -2.47 22.46
C ALA A 182 5.24 -2.44 20.93
N VAL A 183 4.17 -2.40 20.13
CA VAL A 183 4.28 -2.25 18.66
C VAL A 183 3.98 -0.83 18.18
N MET A 184 3.58 0.08 19.08
CA MET A 184 3.26 1.46 18.72
C MET A 184 4.56 2.26 18.55
N MET A 185 4.79 2.76 17.33
CA MET A 185 6.02 3.48 16.99
C MET A 185 6.22 4.73 17.85
N ASN A 186 7.44 4.91 18.32
CA ASN A 186 7.94 6.06 19.07
C ASN A 186 9.47 6.05 19.03
N ASP A 187 10.14 7.09 19.54
CA ASP A 187 11.60 7.23 19.50
C ASP A 187 12.34 6.06 20.15
N THR A 188 11.78 5.50 21.24
CA THR A 188 12.40 4.36 21.95
C THR A 188 12.33 3.10 21.10
N LEU A 189 11.16 2.78 20.54
CA LEU A 189 11.00 1.61 19.68
C LEU A 189 11.80 1.76 18.39
N PHE A 190 11.82 2.97 17.80
CA PHE A 190 12.63 3.27 16.62
C PHE A 190 14.11 2.98 16.86
N ALA A 191 14.72 3.55 17.91
CA ALA A 191 16.12 3.31 18.23
C ALA A 191 16.38 1.82 18.53
N THR A 192 15.50 1.18 19.30
CA THR A 192 15.62 -0.24 19.65
C THR A 192 15.57 -1.15 18.43
N LEU A 193 14.71 -0.85 17.46
CA LEU A 193 14.61 -1.64 16.22
C LEU A 193 15.82 -1.41 15.32
N ASN A 194 16.38 -0.19 15.24
CA ASN A 194 17.61 0.05 14.50
C ASN A 194 18.80 -0.70 15.11
N ASP A 195 18.99 -0.65 16.43
CA ASP A 195 20.04 -1.42 17.12
C ASP A 195 19.88 -2.94 16.91
N TRP A 196 18.63 -3.42 16.85
CA TRP A 196 18.33 -4.81 16.54
C TRP A 196 18.67 -5.16 15.09
N VAL A 197 18.35 -4.29 14.14
CA VAL A 197 18.75 -4.45 12.72
C VAL A 197 20.26 -4.49 12.59
N ASP A 198 20.98 -3.51 13.13
CA ASP A 198 22.45 -3.41 13.05
C ASP A 198 23.16 -4.64 13.63
N ARG A 199 22.54 -5.32 14.60
CA ARG A 199 23.10 -6.52 15.22
C ARG A 199 22.95 -7.78 14.37
N TYR A 200 21.84 -7.91 13.64
CA TYR A 200 21.44 -9.19 13.05
C TYR A 200 21.36 -9.19 11.52
N TYR A 201 21.22 -8.03 10.88
CA TYR A 201 21.04 -7.95 9.44
C TYR A 201 22.40 -7.88 8.75
N ARG A 202 22.53 -8.67 7.68
CA ARG A 202 23.69 -8.61 6.78
C ARG A 202 23.50 -7.44 5.81
N ASP A 203 24.59 -6.76 5.49
CA ASP A 203 24.64 -5.71 4.47
C ASP A 203 24.57 -6.27 3.03
N ARG A 204 24.78 -7.58 2.88
CA ARG A 204 24.65 -8.31 1.62
C ARG A 204 24.07 -9.71 1.85
N LEU A 205 23.11 -10.08 0.99
CA LEU A 205 22.56 -11.42 0.94
C LEU A 205 22.32 -11.86 -0.51
N THR A 206 22.71 -13.09 -0.84
CA THR A 206 22.46 -13.72 -2.13
C THR A 206 21.71 -15.04 -1.94
N GLN A 207 21.20 -15.61 -3.02
CA GLN A 207 20.50 -16.90 -2.96
C GLN A 207 21.35 -18.04 -2.38
N VAL A 208 22.68 -18.01 -2.61
CA VAL A 208 23.59 -19.05 -2.11
C VAL A 208 23.71 -18.98 -0.59
N ASP A 209 23.66 -17.79 -0.01
CA ASP A 209 23.77 -17.58 1.43
C ASP A 209 22.57 -18.14 2.19
N LEU A 210 21.44 -18.41 1.52
CA LEU A 210 20.27 -19.06 2.12
C LEU A 210 20.55 -20.49 2.60
N ALA A 211 21.60 -21.13 2.08
CA ALA A 211 22.04 -22.45 2.52
C ALA A 211 23.00 -22.40 3.73
N ASP A 212 23.45 -21.22 4.14
CA ASP A 212 24.35 -21.04 5.28
C ASP A 212 23.62 -21.36 6.59
N PRO A 213 24.02 -22.42 7.34
CA PRO A 213 23.38 -22.74 8.62
C PRO A 213 23.55 -21.62 9.66
N GLN A 214 24.54 -20.73 9.49
CA GLN A 214 24.74 -19.59 10.38
C GLN A 214 23.62 -18.55 10.20
N LEU A 215 23.18 -18.28 8.95
CA LEU A 215 22.04 -17.40 8.68
C LEU A 215 20.76 -17.87 9.39
N LEU A 216 20.54 -19.19 9.41
CA LEU A 216 19.39 -19.77 10.10
C LEU A 216 19.45 -19.56 11.62
N ARG A 217 20.64 -19.66 12.23
CA ARG A 217 20.83 -19.42 13.67
C ARG A 217 20.61 -17.94 14.00
N GLU A 218 21.22 -17.05 13.22
CA GLU A 218 21.06 -15.60 13.33
C GLU A 218 19.59 -15.20 13.24
N GLY A 219 18.87 -15.72 12.24
CA GLY A 219 17.44 -15.44 12.07
C GLY A 219 16.58 -15.91 13.24
N ARG A 220 16.85 -17.08 13.81
CA ARG A 220 16.10 -17.56 15.00
C ARG A 220 16.37 -16.70 16.22
N GLU A 221 17.63 -16.40 16.51
CA GLU A 221 17.98 -15.55 17.64
C GLU A 221 17.41 -14.13 17.47
N ALA A 222 17.49 -13.58 16.27
CA ALA A 222 16.94 -12.27 15.94
C ALA A 222 15.43 -12.23 16.19
N LEU A 223 14.68 -13.22 15.71
CA LEU A 223 13.23 -13.32 15.92
C LEU A 223 12.87 -13.56 17.39
N ASP A 224 13.60 -14.41 18.10
CA ASP A 224 13.44 -14.58 19.55
C ASP A 224 13.59 -13.24 20.27
N ARG A 225 14.65 -12.48 19.94
CA ARG A 225 14.87 -11.17 20.54
C ARG A 225 13.77 -10.18 20.15
N LEU A 226 13.31 -10.19 18.91
CA LEU A 226 12.25 -9.30 18.43
C LEU A 226 10.92 -9.57 19.14
N THR A 227 10.55 -10.83 19.36
CA THR A 227 9.32 -11.15 20.13
C THR A 227 9.37 -10.65 21.56
N GLN A 228 10.56 -10.58 22.17
CA GLN A 228 10.72 -9.99 23.50
C GLN A 228 10.61 -8.47 23.46
N ILE A 229 11.23 -7.80 22.47
CA ILE A 229 11.13 -6.34 22.27
C ILE A 229 9.66 -5.94 22.10
N LEU A 230 8.96 -6.65 21.22
CA LEU A 230 7.56 -6.40 20.85
C LEU A 230 6.54 -7.05 21.79
N ARG A 231 7.00 -7.78 22.82
CA ARG A 231 6.17 -8.49 23.82
C ARG A 231 5.09 -9.40 23.20
N LEU A 232 5.46 -10.19 22.21
CA LEU A 232 4.55 -11.05 21.46
C LEU A 232 4.42 -12.47 22.02
N GLY A 233 5.29 -12.85 22.96
CA GLY A 233 5.42 -14.25 23.41
C GLY A 233 5.93 -15.18 22.30
N SER A 234 5.74 -16.49 22.48
CA SER A 234 6.16 -17.53 21.53
C SER A 234 5.21 -17.63 20.33
N VAL A 235 5.23 -16.62 19.45
CA VAL A 235 4.36 -16.55 18.26
C VAL A 235 4.93 -17.33 17.07
N TYR A 236 6.25 -17.52 17.00
CA TYR A 236 6.89 -18.25 15.90
C TYR A 236 6.92 -19.76 16.17
N PRO A 237 6.71 -20.62 15.14
CA PRO A 237 6.67 -22.07 15.33
C PRO A 237 7.91 -22.70 15.98
N PHE A 238 9.10 -22.10 15.81
CA PHE A 238 10.32 -22.64 16.41
C PHE A 238 10.46 -22.35 17.92
N GLN A 239 9.58 -21.50 18.47
CA GLN A 239 9.54 -21.12 19.88
C GLN A 239 8.56 -21.99 20.70
N GLN A 240 7.90 -22.95 20.05
CA GLN A 240 6.91 -23.86 20.64
C GLN A 240 7.52 -25.19 21.04
#